data_AF-A0A9W6J6N9-F1
#
_entry.id   AF-A0A9W6J6N9-F1
#
_cell.length_a   1.000
_cell.length_b   1.000
_cell.length_c   1.000
_cell.angle_alpha   90.00
_cell.angle_beta   90.00
_cell.angle_gamma   90.00
#
_symmetry.space_group_name_H-M   'P 1'
#
loop_
_entity.id
_entity.type
_entity.pdbx_description
1 polymer ?
#
loop_
_entity_poly.entity_id
_entity_poly.type
_entity_poly.pdbx_seq_one_letter_code
_entity_poly.pdbx_strand_id
1 'polypeptide(L)'
;MLVELFWVALVAGVSAAAVIWVLAARLAFGMRRVAGGGALALLPALLWPFGTRQLAGASPSEATRLNKMMVAFFAALLIAIASMAVYSNLTFVLPAPTQ
;
A
#
# COMPACT_ATOMS: atom_id res chain seq x y z
N MET A 1 -8.71 -0.59 25.96
CA MET A 1 -7.89 -1.61 25.27
C MET A 1 -8.34 -1.90 23.83
N LEU A 2 -9.53 -2.46 23.56
CA LEU A 2 -9.90 -2.84 22.18
C LEU A 2 -9.89 -1.66 21.19
N VAL A 3 -10.50 -0.54 21.56
CA VAL A 3 -10.56 0.67 20.71
C VAL A 3 -9.18 1.29 20.45
N GLU A 4 -8.28 1.23 21.43
CA GLU A 4 -6.91 1.74 21.31
C GLU A 4 -6.10 0.86 20.35
N LEU A 5 -6.17 -0.47 20.52
CA LEU A 5 -5.52 -1.43 19.62
C LEU A 5 -6.02 -1.30 18.18
N PHE A 6 -7.33 -1.08 18.00
CA PHE A 6 -7.92 -0.80 16.70
C PHE A 6 -7.27 0.41 16.03
N TRP A 7 -7.28 1.56 16.72
CA TRP A 7 -6.70 2.80 16.19
C TRP A 7 -5.22 2.69 15.92
N VAL A 8 -4.45 2.07 16.83
CA VAL A 8 -3.01 1.86 16.64
C VAL A 8 -2.75 1.02 15.39
N ALA A 9 -3.41 -0.13 15.24
CA ALA A 9 -3.19 -1.00 14.08
C ALA A 9 -3.67 -0.37 12.77
N LEU A 10 -4.79 0.36 12.80
CA LEU A 10 -5.32 1.07 11.63
C LEU A 10 -4.36 2.19 11.20
N VAL A 11 -3.99 3.08 12.12
CA VAL A 11 -3.12 4.22 11.84
C VAL A 11 -1.73 3.73 11.43
N ALA A 12 -1.16 2.74 12.12
CA ALA A 12 0.14 2.18 11.76
C ALA A 12 0.11 1.52 10.37
N GLY A 13 -0.91 0.71 10.08
CA GLY A 13 -1.06 0.05 8.78
C GLY A 13 -1.23 1.03 7.62
N VAL A 14 -2.13 2.01 7.77
CA VAL A 14 -2.36 3.06 6.75
C VAL A 14 -1.12 3.93 6.56
N SER A 15 -0.48 4.35 7.65
CA SER A 15 0.73 5.19 7.58
C SER A 15 1.89 4.44 6.94
N ALA A 16 2.10 3.17 7.30
CA ALA A 16 3.12 2.33 6.68
C ALA A 16 2.85 2.14 5.18
N ALA A 17 1.60 1.86 4.79
CA ALA A 17 1.22 1.75 3.39
C ALA A 17 1.50 3.04 2.61
N ALA A 18 1.12 4.20 3.17
CA ALA A 18 1.38 5.51 2.56
C ALA A 18 2.88 5.79 2.40
N VAL A 19 3.68 5.57 3.45
CA VAL A 19 5.14 5.76 3.41
C VAL A 19 5.78 4.86 2.36
N ILE A 20 5.42 3.57 2.34
CA ILE A 20 5.96 2.61 1.37
C ILE A 20 5.57 3.01 -0.05
N TRP A 21 4.31 3.43 -0.27
CA TRP A 21 3.85 3.92 -1.56
C TRP A 21 4.65 5.13 -2.04
N VAL A 22 4.87 6.14 -1.19
CA VAL A 22 5.67 7.32 -1.55
C VAL A 22 7.11 6.94 -1.90
N LEU A 23 7.75 6.06 -1.10
CA LEU A 23 9.12 5.62 -1.34
C LEU A 23 9.25 4.82 -2.64
N ALA A 24 8.31 3.93 -2.90
CA ALA A 24 8.31 3.11 -4.11
C ALA A 24 8.01 3.95 -5.36
N ALA A 25 7.05 4.87 -5.27
CA ALA A 25 6.74 5.82 -6.34
C ALA A 25 7.97 6.69 -6.65
N ARG A 26 8.63 7.26 -5.64
CA ARG A 26 9.87 8.04 -5.80
C ARG A 26 10.96 7.23 -6.51
N LEU A 27 11.16 5.98 -6.11
CA LEU A 27 12.12 5.09 -6.73
C LEU A 27 11.76 4.80 -8.20
N ALA A 28 10.48 4.51 -8.49
CA ALA A 28 9.98 4.29 -9.85
C ALA A 28 10.08 5.54 -10.75
N PHE A 29 9.83 6.74 -10.21
CA PHE A 29 10.04 8.00 -10.91
C PHE A 29 11.52 8.20 -11.24
N GLY A 30 12.43 7.87 -10.32
CA GLY A 30 13.88 7.90 -10.55
C GLY A 30 14.27 7.03 -11.74
N MET A 31 13.82 5.78 -11.78
CA MET A 31 14.09 4.86 -12.89
C MET A 31 13.54 5.39 -14.23
N ARG A 32 12.30 5.89 -14.25
CA ARG A 32 11.67 6.41 -15.48
C ARG A 32 12.34 7.68 -16.00
N ARG A 33 12.82 8.55 -15.11
CA ARG A 33 13.59 9.74 -15.51
C ARG A 33 14.88 9.36 -16.21
N VAL A 34 15.58 8.35 -15.71
CA VAL A 34 16.82 7.85 -16.32
C VAL A 34 16.55 7.17 -17.66
N ALA A 35 15.46 6.40 -17.76
CA ALA A 35 15.09 5.69 -18.99
C ALA A 35 14.72 6.60 -20.17
N GLY A 36 14.43 7.88 -19.91
CA GLY A 36 14.05 8.86 -20.93
C GLY A 36 12.61 8.64 -21.43
N GLY A 37 11.75 9.63 -21.27
CA GLY A 37 10.35 9.57 -21.72
C GLY A 37 9.56 10.82 -21.38
N GLY A 38 8.48 11.06 -22.12
CA GLY A 38 7.57 12.19 -21.87
C GLY A 38 6.77 12.04 -20.57
N ALA A 39 6.02 13.08 -20.17
CA ALA A 39 5.28 13.12 -18.90
C ALA A 39 4.33 11.92 -18.68
N LEU A 40 3.73 11.39 -19.75
CA LEU A 40 2.85 10.21 -19.69
C LEU A 40 3.60 8.92 -19.34
N ALA A 41 4.91 8.84 -19.58
CA ALA A 41 5.75 7.71 -19.19
C ALA A 41 5.96 7.61 -17.66
N LEU A 42 5.57 8.65 -16.91
CA LEU A 42 5.65 8.70 -15.44
C LEU A 42 4.36 8.22 -14.76
N LEU A 43 3.23 8.14 -15.48
CA LEU A 43 1.96 7.63 -14.94
C LEU A 43 2.09 6.24 -14.29
N PRO A 44 2.81 5.26 -14.88
CA PRO A 44 2.95 3.95 -14.26
C PRO A 44 3.74 3.97 -12.94
N ALA A 45 4.62 4.97 -12.75
CA ALA A 45 5.33 5.17 -11.49
C ALA A 45 4.42 5.74 -10.40
N LEU A 46 3.48 6.63 -10.77
CA LEU A 46 2.44 7.13 -9.86
C LEU A 46 1.46 6.01 -9.47
N LEU A 47 1.12 5.14 -10.43
CA LEU A 47 0.20 4.02 -10.24
C LEU A 47 0.86 2.79 -9.61
N TRP A 48 2.07 2.90 -9.05
CA TRP A 48 2.66 1.83 -8.26
C TRP A 48 1.73 1.44 -7.10
N PRO A 49 1.53 0.15 -6.77
CA PRO A 49 2.23 -1.03 -7.29
C PRO A 49 1.68 -1.61 -8.60
N PHE A 50 0.59 -1.09 -9.16
CA PHE A 50 -0.10 -1.68 -10.32
C PHE A 50 0.57 -1.35 -11.66
N GLY A 51 1.16 -0.17 -11.80
CA GLY A 51 1.76 0.30 -13.07
C GLY A 51 3.20 -0.18 -13.35
N THR A 52 3.92 -0.73 -12.37
CA THR A 52 5.39 -0.90 -12.47
C THR A 52 5.88 -2.28 -12.87
N ARG A 53 4.98 -3.25 -13.09
CA ARG A 53 5.38 -4.55 -13.68
C ARG A 53 6.05 -4.41 -15.06
N GLN A 54 6.01 -3.23 -15.67
CA GLN A 54 6.54 -2.91 -16.99
C GLN A 54 7.71 -1.90 -16.97
N LEU A 55 8.45 -1.78 -15.87
CA LEU A 55 9.69 -0.97 -15.86
C LEU A 55 10.80 -1.70 -16.62
N ALA A 56 10.75 -1.63 -17.95
CA ALA A 56 11.84 -2.09 -18.81
C ALA A 56 13.14 -1.34 -18.47
N GLY A 57 14.22 -2.08 -18.22
CA GLY A 57 15.54 -1.51 -17.92
C GLY A 57 15.89 -1.35 -16.44
N ALA A 58 15.02 -1.76 -15.50
CA ALA A 58 15.38 -1.80 -14.08
C ALA A 58 16.47 -2.84 -13.82
N SER A 59 17.47 -2.49 -13.00
CA SER A 59 18.46 -3.45 -12.55
C SER A 59 17.81 -4.55 -11.69
N PRO A 60 18.37 -5.77 -11.63
CA PRO A 60 17.82 -6.85 -10.80
C PRO A 60 17.65 -6.48 -9.32
N SER A 61 18.53 -5.63 -8.79
CA SER A 61 18.48 -5.13 -7.41
C SER A 61 17.32 -4.16 -7.18
N GLU A 62 17.05 -3.25 -8.13
CA GLU A 62 15.91 -2.32 -8.09
C GLU A 62 14.57 -3.06 -8.21
N ALA A 63 14.48 -4.01 -9.14
CA ALA A 63 13.28 -4.84 -9.30
C ALA A 63 12.98 -5.64 -8.01
N THR A 64 14.01 -6.24 -7.40
CA THR A 64 13.89 -6.94 -6.12
C THR A 64 13.41 -6.00 -5.01
N ARG A 65 13.96 -4.77 -4.96
CA ARG A 65 13.57 -3.76 -3.96
C ARG A 65 12.11 -3.34 -4.14
N LEU A 66 11.65 -3.08 -5.36
CA LEU A 66 10.25 -2.76 -5.64
C LEU A 66 9.31 -3.91 -5.28
N ASN A 67 9.69 -5.15 -5.57
CA ASN A 67 8.89 -6.32 -5.19
C ASN A 67 8.76 -6.47 -3.67
N LYS A 68 9.85 -6.27 -2.91
CA LYS A 68 9.82 -6.25 -1.44
C LYS A 68 8.92 -5.13 -0.91
N MET A 69 9.00 -3.93 -1.49
CA MET A 69 8.12 -2.82 -1.14
C MET A 69 6.66 -3.16 -1.43
N MET A 70 6.36 -3.84 -2.54
CA MET A 70 4.99 -4.24 -2.90
C MET A 70 4.43 -5.22 -1.87
N VAL A 71 5.20 -6.23 -1.46
CA VAL A 71 4.80 -7.16 -0.41
C VAL A 71 4.55 -6.42 0.90
N ALA A 72 5.46 -5.53 1.31
CA ALA A 72 5.30 -4.75 2.54
C ALA A 72 4.07 -3.82 2.49
N PHE A 73 3.78 -3.22 1.34
CA PHE A 73 2.60 -2.39 1.12
C PHE A 73 1.30 -3.19 1.33
N PHE A 74 1.19 -4.36 0.68
CA PHE A 74 0.01 -5.21 0.86
C PHE A 74 -0.11 -5.75 2.28
N ALA A 75 1.00 -6.12 2.94
CA ALA A 75 0.97 -6.53 4.34
C ALA A 75 0.44 -5.40 5.24
N ALA A 76 0.88 -4.16 5.03
CA ALA A 76 0.41 -3.01 5.79
C ALA A 76 -1.10 -2.74 5.58
N LEU A 77 -1.58 -2.84 4.34
CA LEU A 77 -3.01 -2.74 4.04
C LEU A 77 -3.82 -3.87 4.69
N LEU A 78 -3.34 -5.10 4.64
CA LEU A 78 -4.01 -6.25 5.25
C LEU A 78 -4.14 -6.08 6.77
N ILE A 79 -3.13 -5.54 7.44
CA ILE A 79 -3.19 -5.23 8.88
C ILE A 79 -4.29 -4.19 9.17
N ALA A 80 -4.34 -3.10 8.39
CA ALA A 80 -5.36 -2.07 8.54
C ALA A 80 -6.78 -2.62 8.34
N ILE A 81 -6.98 -3.41 7.28
CA ILE A 81 -8.26 -4.06 6.95
C ILE A 81 -8.65 -5.07 8.03
N ALA A 82 -7.72 -5.91 8.47
CA ALA A 82 -7.96 -6.89 9.52
C ALA A 82 -8.36 -6.20 10.84
N SER A 83 -7.69 -5.12 11.22
CA SER A 83 -8.06 -4.32 12.39
C SER A 83 -9.49 -3.78 12.28
N MET A 84 -9.86 -3.24 11.11
CA MET A 84 -11.21 -2.73 10.87
C MET A 84 -12.27 -3.83 10.87
N ALA A 85 -11.97 -5.01 10.31
CA ALA A 85 -12.86 -6.17 10.30
C ALA A 85 -13.09 -6.71 11.72
N VAL A 86 -12.02 -6.86 12.52
CA VAL A 86 -12.10 -7.29 13.92
C VAL A 86 -12.90 -6.29 14.75
N TYR A 87 -12.59 -5.00 14.64
CA TYR A 87 -13.32 -3.96 15.37
C TYR A 87 -14.80 -3.94 15.00
N SER A 88 -15.12 -4.01 13.71
CA SER A 88 -16.51 -4.04 13.23
C SER A 88 -17.25 -5.26 13.78
N ASN A 89 -16.69 -6.47 13.65
CA ASN A 89 -17.35 -7.70 14.12
C ASN A 89 -17.58 -7.72 15.64
N LEU A 90 -16.72 -7.06 16.41
CA LEU A 90 -16.85 -7.02 17.87
C LEU A 90 -17.75 -5.88 18.37
N THR A 91 -18.06 -4.88 17.53
CA THR A 91 -18.84 -3.70 17.95
C THR A 91 -20.20 -3.57 17.26
N PHE A 92 -20.39 -4.20 16.10
CA PHE A 92 -21.68 -4.20 15.42
C PHE A 92 -22.63 -5.19 16.10
N VAL A 93 -23.67 -4.66 16.74
CA VAL A 93 -24.82 -5.45 17.21
C VAL A 93 -25.94 -5.25 16.19
N LEU A 94 -26.40 -6.33 15.57
CA LEU A 94 -27.57 -6.30 14.70
C LEU A 94 -28.79 -5.83 15.52
N PRO A 95 -29.64 -4.92 14.99
CA PRO A 95 -30.89 -4.58 15.64
C PRO A 95 -31.69 -5.87 15.93
N ALA A 96 -32.17 -6.03 17.16
CA ALA A 96 -33.04 -7.15 17.48
C ALA A 96 -34.26 -7.12 16.54
N PRO A 97 -34.69 -8.27 15.99
CA PRO A 97 -35.87 -8.32 15.16
C PRO A 97 -37.05 -7.74 15.94
N THR A 98 -37.62 -6.63 15.46
CA THR A 98 -38.88 -6.12 15.99
C THR A 98 -39.96 -7.09 15.54
N GLN A 99 -40.49 -7.89 16.48
CA GLN A 99 -41.69 -8.69 16.26
C GLN A 99 -42.92 -7.81 16.09
#